data_AF-A0A9E3CD46-F1
#
_entry.id   AF-A0A9E3CD46-F1
#
_cell.length_a   1.000
_cell.length_b   1.000
_cell.length_c   1.000
_cell.angle_alpha   90.00
_cell.angle_beta   90.00
_cell.angle_gamma   90.00
#
_symmetry.space_group_name_H-M   'P 1'
#
loop_
_entity.id
_entity.type
_entity.pdbx_description
1 polymer ?
#
loop_
_entity_poly.entity_id
_entity_poly.type
_entity_poly.pdbx_seq_one_letter_code
_entity_poly.pdbx_strand_id
1 'polypeptide(L)'
;MKKRLRATVRRFRYAVWMTARSRAVPLALSLCLFGSLASCLPPHPHFNWRISLVLLIEGLLLGFVSVWAYKRRYRRNMLATHKGIGICDMRQVRVGQKDFVEWTRQAIDLVEKHDLRRFRRIQRHCRYIANRELVSAGAYSAWAKACLVDFSGADFEHHPEWYLIFYAGLLVHEATHGVMDAKKIPYDKAMRLRIEYLCRKEERRFLNRICPAALSLIAAEPDEEWLRRYWNRKEYAKMWKERMKDVRQSASSNADHVWERLREKARRIRAGLLSRE
;
A
#
# COMPACT_ATOMS: atom_id res chain seq x y z
N MET A 1 -11.34 41.01 0.71
CA MET A 1 -12.05 39.90 1.43
C MET A 1 -11.93 38.52 0.76
N LYS A 2 -12.28 38.33 -0.53
CA LYS A 2 -12.28 37.01 -1.22
C LYS A 2 -10.95 36.22 -1.17
N LYS A 3 -9.78 36.89 -1.29
CA LYS A 3 -8.45 36.22 -1.22
C LYS A 3 -8.15 35.64 0.19
N ARG A 4 -8.46 36.38 1.27
CA ARG A 4 -8.29 35.90 2.67
C ARG A 4 -9.22 34.72 2.99
N LEU A 5 -10.46 34.74 2.50
CA LEU A 5 -11.41 33.63 2.67
C LEU A 5 -10.91 32.35 1.96
N ARG A 6 -10.42 32.45 0.71
CA ARG A 6 -9.85 31.31 -0.03
C ARG A 6 -8.61 30.71 0.64
N ALA A 7 -7.74 31.54 1.21
CA ALA A 7 -6.56 31.06 1.95
C ALA A 7 -6.96 30.32 3.24
N THR A 8 -7.97 30.83 3.95
CA THR A 8 -8.49 30.21 5.19
C THR A 8 -9.16 28.86 4.88
N VAL A 9 -9.98 28.78 3.83
CA VAL A 9 -10.59 27.53 3.37
C VAL A 9 -9.54 26.51 2.92
N ARG A 10 -8.45 26.92 2.26
CA ARG A 10 -7.33 26.02 1.91
C ARG A 10 -6.61 25.48 3.15
N ARG A 11 -6.32 26.34 4.14
CA ARG A 11 -5.69 25.92 5.41
C ARG A 11 -6.60 24.98 6.20
N PHE A 12 -7.91 25.26 6.27
CA PHE A 12 -8.89 24.39 6.92
C PHE A 12 -9.01 23.03 6.22
N ARG A 13 -9.13 23.00 4.88
CA ARG A 13 -9.15 21.74 4.11
C ARG A 13 -7.87 20.93 4.30
N TYR A 14 -6.70 21.59 4.37
CA TYR A 14 -5.43 20.92 4.64
C TYR A 14 -5.37 20.35 6.08
N ALA A 15 -5.85 21.10 7.08
CA ALA A 15 -5.93 20.64 8.46
C ALA A 15 -6.91 19.46 8.63
N VAL A 16 -8.08 19.51 7.99
CA VAL A 16 -9.06 18.40 7.95
C VAL A 16 -8.46 17.17 7.25
N TRP A 17 -7.71 17.37 6.16
CA TRP A 17 -7.04 16.27 5.46
C TRP A 17 -5.90 15.64 6.29
N MET A 18 -5.13 16.45 7.01
CA MET A 18 -4.07 15.98 7.93
C MET A 18 -4.66 15.24 9.14
N THR A 19 -5.74 15.74 9.72
CA THR A 19 -6.45 15.10 10.85
C THR A 19 -7.18 13.83 10.43
N ALA A 20 -7.73 13.76 9.22
CA ALA A 20 -8.27 12.51 8.67
C ALA A 20 -7.17 11.43 8.46
N ARG A 21 -5.91 11.85 8.32
CA ARG A 21 -4.76 10.95 8.15
C ARG A 21 -4.19 10.47 9.50
N SER A 22 -4.26 11.29 10.55
CA SER A 22 -3.96 10.86 11.92
C SER A 22 -5.20 10.22 12.54
N ARG A 23 -5.22 8.90 12.68
CA ARG A 23 -6.27 8.17 13.43
C ARG A 23 -6.39 8.57 14.92
N ALA A 24 -5.64 9.56 15.39
CA ALA A 24 -5.81 10.18 16.69
C ALA A 24 -6.99 11.17 16.65
N VAL A 25 -8.15 10.65 17.05
CA VAL A 25 -9.28 11.39 17.65
C VAL A 25 -9.98 12.44 16.75
N PRO A 26 -11.01 12.07 15.96
CA PRO A 26 -11.79 13.05 15.21
C PRO A 26 -12.90 13.74 16.04
N LEU A 27 -13.33 13.18 17.17
CA LEU A 27 -14.50 13.70 17.91
C LEU A 27 -14.14 14.51 19.16
N ALA A 28 -13.37 13.93 20.10
CA ALA A 28 -13.08 14.62 21.36
C ALA A 28 -12.12 15.82 21.22
N LEU A 29 -11.11 15.74 20.33
CA LEU A 29 -10.17 16.83 20.08
C LEU A 29 -10.78 17.94 19.21
N SER A 30 -11.69 17.59 18.30
CA SER A 30 -12.44 18.60 17.53
C SER A 30 -13.38 19.39 18.44
N LEU A 31 -14.04 18.74 19.40
CA LEU A 31 -14.88 19.41 20.41
C LEU A 31 -14.04 20.22 21.43
N CYS A 32 -12.89 19.72 21.89
CA CYS A 32 -12.03 20.46 22.82
C CYS A 32 -11.31 21.64 22.15
N LEU A 33 -10.87 21.50 20.89
CA LEU A 33 -10.33 22.64 20.13
C LEU A 33 -11.41 23.67 19.80
N PHE A 34 -12.65 23.25 19.52
CA PHE A 34 -13.76 24.19 19.38
C PHE A 34 -14.08 24.90 20.70
N GLY A 35 -14.09 24.19 21.84
CA GLY A 35 -14.33 24.81 23.15
C GLY A 35 -13.22 25.78 23.59
N SER A 36 -11.96 25.45 23.32
CA SER A 36 -10.81 26.28 23.72
C SER A 36 -10.51 27.43 22.74
N LEU A 37 -10.87 27.30 21.45
CA LEU A 37 -10.80 28.42 20.49
C LEU A 37 -11.98 29.39 20.63
N ALA A 38 -13.16 28.90 21.04
CA ALA A 38 -14.32 29.74 21.28
C ALA A 38 -14.15 30.66 22.52
N SER A 39 -13.29 30.30 23.46
CA SER A 39 -13.03 31.06 24.69
C SER A 39 -11.91 32.09 24.57
N CYS A 40 -11.01 31.97 23.58
CA CYS A 40 -9.85 32.87 23.41
C CYS A 40 -9.98 33.84 22.23
N LEU A 41 -11.02 33.72 21.39
CA LEU A 41 -11.28 34.69 20.33
C LEU A 41 -12.28 35.73 20.86
N PRO A 42 -12.00 37.05 20.73
CA PRO A 42 -12.98 38.07 21.09
C PRO A 42 -14.26 37.80 20.31
N PRO A 43 -15.45 37.98 20.93
CA PRO A 43 -16.73 37.70 20.28
C PRO A 43 -16.84 38.57 19.04
N HIS A 44 -16.56 37.99 17.88
CA HIS A 44 -16.77 38.67 16.62
C HIS A 44 -18.29 38.66 16.39
N PRO A 45 -18.96 39.82 16.27
CA PRO A 45 -20.43 39.91 16.17
C PRO A 45 -21.02 39.26 14.90
N HIS A 46 -20.20 38.60 14.08
CA HIS A 46 -20.58 37.92 12.86
C HIS A 46 -20.06 36.46 12.79
N PHE A 47 -19.70 35.82 13.92
CA PHE A 47 -19.34 34.41 13.91
C PHE A 47 -20.56 33.54 13.54
N ASN A 48 -20.59 33.08 12.29
CA ASN A 48 -21.68 32.29 11.76
C ASN A 48 -21.45 30.81 12.04
N TRP A 49 -21.97 30.33 13.18
CA TRP A 49 -21.88 28.92 13.60
C TRP A 49 -22.39 27.94 12.54
N ARG A 50 -23.34 28.34 11.69
CA ARG A 50 -23.85 27.51 10.58
C ARG A 50 -22.76 27.20 9.56
N ILE A 51 -21.88 28.15 9.25
CA ILE A 51 -20.75 27.94 8.32
C ILE A 51 -19.77 26.92 8.91
N SER A 52 -19.44 27.06 10.19
CA SER A 52 -18.54 26.14 10.90
C SER A 52 -19.10 24.71 10.96
N LEU A 53 -20.40 24.55 11.21
CA LEU A 53 -21.08 23.26 11.23
C LEU A 53 -21.11 22.59 9.85
N VAL A 54 -21.43 23.35 8.80
CA VAL A 54 -21.43 22.85 7.41
C VAL A 54 -20.03 22.35 7.02
N LEU A 55 -18.98 23.13 7.31
CA LEU A 55 -17.59 22.73 7.02
C LEU A 55 -17.15 21.47 7.79
N LEU A 56 -17.63 21.29 9.03
CA LEU A 56 -17.36 20.09 9.83
C LEU A 56 -18.08 18.86 9.27
N ILE A 57 -19.36 18.99 8.91
CA ILE A 57 -20.15 17.92 8.28
C ILE A 57 -19.54 17.53 6.92
N GLU A 58 -19.18 18.50 6.08
CA GLU A 58 -18.49 18.25 4.81
C GLU A 58 -17.16 17.51 5.03
N GLY A 59 -16.35 17.93 6.01
CA GLY A 59 -15.11 17.26 6.37
C GLY A 59 -15.30 15.80 6.77
N LEU A 60 -16.29 15.52 7.62
CA LEU A 60 -16.64 14.17 8.04
C LEU A 60 -17.14 13.31 6.86
N LEU A 61 -18.07 13.84 6.05
CA LEU A 61 -18.59 13.13 4.88
C LEU A 61 -17.48 12.80 3.89
N LEU A 62 -16.57 13.74 3.59
CA LEU A 62 -15.43 13.49 2.71
C LEU A 62 -14.50 12.40 3.28
N GLY A 63 -14.25 12.41 4.59
CA GLY A 63 -13.52 11.36 5.28
C GLY A 63 -14.18 9.99 5.12
N PHE A 64 -15.47 9.87 5.43
CA PHE A 64 -16.23 8.62 5.31
C PHE A 64 -16.32 8.12 3.87
N VAL A 65 -16.64 9.00 2.91
CA VAL A 65 -16.73 8.66 1.48
C VAL A 65 -15.38 8.18 0.97
N SER A 66 -14.27 8.81 1.37
CA SER A 66 -12.93 8.37 0.96
C SER A 66 -12.63 6.95 1.47
N VAL A 67 -12.80 6.68 2.77
CA VAL A 67 -12.57 5.36 3.37
C VAL A 67 -13.45 4.29 2.73
N TRP A 68 -14.72 4.61 2.47
CA TRP A 68 -15.65 3.70 1.81
C TRP A 68 -15.26 3.42 0.36
N ALA A 69 -14.96 4.46 -0.43
CA ALA A 69 -14.57 4.33 -1.83
C ALA A 69 -13.30 3.49 -1.97
N TYR A 70 -12.34 3.71 -1.07
CA TYR A 70 -11.14 2.91 -0.98
C TYR A 70 -11.39 1.45 -0.61
N LYS A 71 -12.17 1.14 0.44
CA LYS A 71 -12.57 -0.25 0.76
C LYS A 71 -13.33 -0.90 -0.39
N ARG A 72 -14.20 -0.15 -1.08
CA ARG A 72 -14.90 -0.59 -2.28
C ARG A 72 -13.93 -0.91 -3.41
N ARG A 73 -12.87 -0.12 -3.59
CA ARG A 73 -11.81 -0.39 -4.58
C ARG A 73 -11.12 -1.73 -4.33
N TYR A 74 -10.72 -2.04 -3.10
CA TYR A 74 -10.10 -3.35 -2.79
C TYR A 74 -11.05 -4.51 -3.08
N ARG A 75 -12.32 -4.41 -2.69
CA ARG A 75 -13.33 -5.42 -3.04
C ARG A 75 -13.55 -5.55 -4.55
N ARG A 76 -13.59 -4.43 -5.30
CA ARG A 76 -13.67 -4.37 -6.79
C ARG A 76 -12.40 -4.85 -7.52
N ASN A 77 -11.35 -5.22 -6.80
CA ASN A 77 -10.09 -5.73 -7.34
C ASN A 77 -9.63 -7.01 -6.63
N MET A 78 -10.50 -7.65 -5.84
CA MET A 78 -10.20 -8.88 -5.13
C MET A 78 -10.23 -10.04 -6.12
N LEU A 79 -9.16 -10.82 -6.16
CA LEU A 79 -9.00 -11.99 -7.03
C LEU A 79 -9.33 -13.28 -6.28
N ALA A 80 -8.96 -13.36 -5.00
CA ALA A 80 -9.17 -14.52 -4.16
C ALA A 80 -9.22 -14.14 -2.67
N THR A 81 -9.58 -15.10 -1.83
CA THR A 81 -9.37 -15.05 -0.38
C THR A 81 -8.55 -16.27 0.01
N HIS A 82 -7.63 -16.11 0.96
CA HIS A 82 -6.86 -17.21 1.54
C HIS A 82 -6.72 -17.01 3.05
N LYS A 83 -7.18 -17.98 3.85
CA LYS A 83 -7.14 -17.93 5.32
C LYS A 83 -7.67 -16.62 5.94
N GLY A 84 -8.75 -16.09 5.36
CA GLY A 84 -9.38 -14.84 5.78
C GLY A 84 -8.71 -13.56 5.28
N ILE A 85 -7.65 -13.65 4.47
CA ILE A 85 -6.93 -12.51 3.88
C ILE A 85 -7.38 -12.36 2.42
N GLY A 86 -7.79 -11.14 2.03
CA GLY A 86 -8.15 -10.86 0.64
C GLY A 86 -6.91 -10.63 -0.23
N ILE A 87 -6.84 -11.28 -1.38
CA ILE A 87 -5.75 -11.09 -2.36
C ILE A 87 -6.28 -10.21 -3.49
N CYS A 88 -5.66 -9.06 -3.73
CA CYS A 88 -6.13 -8.03 -4.66
C CYS A 88 -5.08 -7.70 -5.72
N ASP A 89 -5.49 -7.35 -6.94
CA ASP A 89 -4.59 -6.79 -7.95
C ASP A 89 -5.01 -5.37 -8.32
N MET A 90 -4.18 -4.42 -7.89
CA MET A 90 -4.43 -2.98 -7.91
C MET A 90 -3.55 -2.24 -8.92
N ARG A 91 -2.75 -2.99 -9.70
CA ARG A 91 -1.93 -2.47 -10.79
C ARG A 91 -2.77 -1.77 -11.86
N GLN A 92 -2.09 -1.00 -12.70
CA GLN A 92 -2.69 -0.44 -13.90
C GLN A 92 -2.80 -1.49 -15.01
N VAL A 93 -1.84 -2.42 -15.08
CA VAL A 93 -1.76 -3.45 -16.11
C VAL A 93 -1.85 -4.82 -15.45
N ARG A 94 -2.91 -5.57 -15.79
CA ARG A 94 -3.27 -6.83 -15.14
C ARG A 94 -2.69 -8.04 -15.89
N VAL A 95 -1.42 -8.34 -15.65
CA VAL A 95 -0.72 -9.51 -16.23
C VAL A 95 -0.26 -10.47 -15.12
N GLY A 96 -0.32 -11.79 -15.32
CA GLY A 96 0.16 -12.75 -14.30
C GLY A 96 -0.68 -12.78 -13.02
N GLN A 97 -2.00 -12.55 -13.13
CA GLN A 97 -2.88 -12.52 -11.95
C GLN A 97 -2.95 -13.86 -11.22
N LYS A 98 -2.92 -14.97 -11.98
CA LYS A 98 -2.93 -16.33 -11.42
C LYS A 98 -1.67 -16.59 -10.62
N ASP A 99 -0.50 -16.28 -11.19
CA ASP A 99 0.79 -16.45 -10.53
C ASP A 99 0.85 -15.63 -9.23
N PHE A 100 0.42 -14.37 -9.27
CA PHE A 100 0.34 -13.54 -8.07
C PHE A 100 -0.53 -14.17 -6.97
N VAL A 101 -1.72 -14.67 -7.31
CA VAL A 101 -2.61 -15.32 -6.33
C VAL A 101 -1.95 -16.57 -5.75
N GLU A 102 -1.36 -17.40 -6.60
CA GLU A 102 -0.76 -18.67 -6.20
C GLU A 102 0.46 -18.47 -5.31
N TRP A 103 1.42 -17.65 -5.72
CA TRP A 103 2.61 -17.34 -4.92
C TRP A 103 2.25 -16.63 -3.60
N THR A 104 1.20 -15.81 -3.59
CA THR A 104 0.72 -15.21 -2.33
C THR A 104 0.14 -16.26 -1.37
N ARG A 105 -0.59 -17.26 -1.88
CA ARG A 105 -1.09 -18.38 -1.05
C ARG A 105 0.07 -19.16 -0.46
N GLN A 106 1.03 -19.56 -1.29
CA GLN A 106 2.21 -20.30 -0.85
C GLN A 106 3.02 -19.51 0.19
N ALA A 107 3.20 -18.19 0.00
CA ALA A 107 3.91 -17.35 0.96
C ALA A 107 3.19 -17.28 2.32
N ILE A 108 1.85 -17.14 2.31
CA ILE A 108 1.04 -17.19 3.54
C ILE A 108 1.17 -18.57 4.21
N ASP A 109 1.10 -19.65 3.44
CA ASP A 109 1.20 -21.03 3.93
C ASP A 109 2.57 -21.29 4.56
N LEU A 110 3.63 -20.78 3.95
CA LEU A 110 4.99 -20.86 4.48
C LEU A 110 5.12 -20.14 5.83
N VAL A 111 4.54 -18.95 5.98
CA VAL A 111 4.55 -18.24 7.28
C VAL A 111 3.76 -19.02 8.33
N GLU A 112 2.58 -19.56 8.00
CA GLU A 112 1.79 -20.34 8.95
C GLU A 112 2.54 -21.60 9.42
N LYS A 113 3.10 -22.36 8.47
CA LYS A 113 3.80 -23.62 8.74
C LYS A 113 4.97 -23.44 9.70
N HIS A 114 5.72 -22.34 9.58
CA HIS A 114 6.97 -22.15 10.32
C HIS A 114 6.90 -21.12 11.47
N ASP A 115 5.92 -20.21 11.48
CA ASP A 115 5.75 -19.22 12.54
C ASP A 115 4.28 -18.79 12.69
N LEU A 116 3.51 -19.62 13.40
CA LEU A 116 2.10 -19.35 13.69
C LEU A 116 1.88 -18.00 14.41
N ARG A 117 2.83 -17.52 15.21
CA ARG A 117 2.74 -16.21 15.88
C ARG A 117 2.73 -15.07 14.86
N ARG A 118 3.64 -15.11 13.88
CA ARG A 118 3.73 -14.11 12.81
C ARG A 118 2.58 -14.22 11.83
N PHE A 119 2.16 -15.44 11.49
CA PHE A 119 0.96 -15.64 10.68
C PHE A 119 -0.29 -15.00 11.31
N ARG A 120 -0.53 -15.20 12.62
CA ARG A 120 -1.63 -14.54 13.33
C ARG A 120 -1.54 -13.00 13.29
N ARG A 121 -0.33 -12.44 13.23
CA ARG A 121 -0.15 -10.99 13.02
C ARG A 121 -0.54 -10.57 11.61
N ILE A 122 -0.13 -11.32 10.58
CA ILE A 122 -0.56 -11.07 9.20
C ILE A 122 -2.08 -11.06 9.13
N GLN A 123 -2.77 -12.10 9.63
CA GLN A 123 -4.23 -12.15 9.63
C GLN A 123 -4.88 -10.95 10.35
N ARG A 124 -4.33 -10.54 11.50
CA ARG A 124 -4.91 -9.46 12.32
C ARG A 124 -4.67 -8.07 11.73
N HIS A 125 -3.52 -7.85 11.09
CA HIS A 125 -3.05 -6.52 10.71
C HIS A 125 -3.04 -6.28 9.19
N CYS A 126 -3.11 -7.33 8.37
CA CYS A 126 -3.18 -7.31 6.92
C CYS A 126 -4.48 -7.95 6.45
N ARG A 127 -5.55 -7.15 6.35
CA ARG A 127 -6.82 -7.57 5.76
C ARG A 127 -6.69 -7.89 4.27
N TYR A 128 -5.78 -7.20 3.58
CA TYR A 128 -5.52 -7.43 2.16
C TYR A 128 -4.02 -7.57 1.89
N ILE A 129 -3.68 -8.39 0.91
CA ILE A 129 -2.38 -8.36 0.22
C ILE A 129 -2.68 -7.91 -1.21
N ALA A 130 -2.09 -6.81 -1.66
CA ALA A 130 -2.46 -6.15 -2.90
C ALA A 130 -1.25 -5.92 -3.81
N ASN A 131 -1.28 -6.51 -4.99
CA ASN A 131 -0.28 -6.25 -6.03
C ASN A 131 -0.45 -4.82 -6.56
N ARG A 132 0.59 -4.01 -6.50
CA ARG A 132 0.60 -2.61 -6.93
C ARG A 132 2.02 -2.20 -7.32
N GLU A 133 2.15 -1.36 -8.33
CA GLU A 133 3.44 -0.74 -8.65
C GLU A 133 3.94 0.10 -7.47
N LEU A 134 5.18 -0.14 -7.03
CA LEU A 134 5.82 0.57 -5.93
C LEU A 134 7.28 0.90 -6.29
N VAL A 135 7.87 1.85 -5.57
CA VAL A 135 9.32 2.11 -5.64
C VAL A 135 10.11 1.08 -4.82
N SER A 136 9.48 0.54 -3.77
CA SER A 136 10.00 -0.51 -2.89
C SER A 136 9.33 -1.86 -3.18
N ALA A 137 9.87 -2.95 -2.64
CA ALA A 137 9.24 -4.27 -2.76
C ALA A 137 7.87 -4.35 -2.08
N GLY A 138 7.71 -3.66 -0.94
CA GLY A 138 6.44 -3.60 -0.21
C GLY A 138 6.17 -2.23 0.42
N ALA A 139 4.92 -2.04 0.86
CA ALA A 139 4.50 -0.94 1.71
C ALA A 139 3.21 -1.26 2.48
N TYR A 140 3.13 -0.84 3.73
CA TYR A 140 1.92 -0.99 4.53
C TYR A 140 0.97 0.19 4.41
N SER A 141 -0.29 -0.10 4.11
CA SER A 141 -1.40 0.85 4.11
C SER A 141 -2.25 0.71 5.38
N ALA A 142 -1.96 1.55 6.39
CA ALA A 142 -2.69 1.57 7.66
C ALA A 142 -4.21 1.74 7.51
N TRP A 143 -4.63 2.63 6.61
CA TRP A 143 -6.05 2.93 6.40
C TRP A 143 -6.81 1.69 5.88
N ALA A 144 -6.18 0.91 4.98
CA ALA A 144 -6.77 -0.28 4.37
C ALA A 144 -6.55 -1.54 5.21
N LYS A 145 -5.56 -1.49 6.12
CA LYS A 145 -4.88 -2.67 6.64
C LYS A 145 -4.39 -3.56 5.48
N ALA A 146 -3.69 -2.97 4.52
CA ALA A 146 -3.23 -3.70 3.33
C ALA A 146 -1.71 -3.75 3.25
N CYS A 147 -1.17 -4.93 2.97
CA CYS A 147 0.20 -5.16 2.54
C CYS A 147 0.24 -4.91 1.02
N LEU A 148 0.81 -3.80 0.59
CA LEU A 148 1.04 -3.51 -0.82
C LEU A 148 2.36 -4.14 -1.22
N VAL A 149 2.39 -4.81 -2.38
CA VAL A 149 3.56 -5.53 -2.86
C VAL A 149 3.72 -5.26 -4.35
N ASP A 150 4.94 -5.00 -4.81
CA ASP A 150 5.22 -4.89 -6.23
C ASP A 150 5.71 -6.24 -6.76
N PHE A 151 4.78 -7.00 -7.32
CA PHE A 151 5.07 -8.33 -7.84
C PHE A 151 5.74 -8.32 -9.22
N SER A 152 5.83 -7.15 -9.88
CA SER A 152 6.29 -7.11 -11.27
C SER A 152 7.81 -7.21 -11.43
N GLY A 153 8.58 -7.06 -10.34
CA GLY A 153 10.01 -7.33 -10.33
C GLY A 153 10.37 -8.76 -9.89
N ALA A 154 9.37 -9.63 -9.67
CA ALA A 154 9.63 -10.96 -9.14
C ALA A 154 9.89 -11.98 -10.26
N ASP A 155 10.98 -12.73 -10.13
CA ASP A 155 11.41 -13.76 -11.06
C ASP A 155 11.19 -15.17 -10.47
N PHE A 156 9.91 -15.50 -10.30
CA PHE A 156 9.49 -16.82 -9.80
C PHE A 156 9.73 -17.95 -10.80
N GLU A 157 10.01 -17.64 -12.07
CA GLU A 157 10.29 -18.64 -13.10
C GLU A 157 11.68 -19.26 -12.90
N HIS A 158 12.70 -18.42 -12.70
CA HIS A 158 14.08 -18.88 -12.56
C HIS A 158 14.46 -19.16 -11.10
N HIS A 159 13.85 -18.46 -10.14
CA HIS A 159 14.22 -18.56 -8.73
C HIS A 159 12.99 -18.69 -7.78
N PRO A 160 12.11 -19.70 -7.98
CA PRO A 160 10.83 -19.82 -7.26
C PRO A 160 10.99 -19.91 -5.75
N GLU A 161 11.86 -20.79 -5.25
CA GLU A 161 12.06 -21.01 -3.81
C GLU A 161 12.60 -19.74 -3.12
N TRP A 162 13.54 -19.07 -3.78
CA TRP A 162 14.15 -17.85 -3.29
C TRP A 162 13.12 -16.72 -3.16
N TYR A 163 12.36 -16.45 -4.23
CA TYR A 163 11.35 -15.41 -4.22
C TYR A 163 10.23 -15.73 -3.25
N LEU A 164 9.85 -17.00 -3.09
CA LEU A 164 8.85 -17.44 -2.13
C LEU A 164 9.29 -17.13 -0.69
N ILE A 165 10.53 -17.46 -0.33
CA ILE A 165 11.12 -17.17 0.99
C ILE A 165 11.19 -15.66 1.24
N PHE A 166 11.73 -14.91 0.28
CA PHE A 166 11.79 -13.44 0.35
C PHE A 166 10.39 -12.83 0.51
N TYR A 167 9.43 -13.31 -0.28
CA TYR A 167 8.07 -12.80 -0.24
C TYR A 167 7.38 -13.09 1.10
N ALA A 168 7.55 -14.29 1.66
CA ALA A 168 7.08 -14.61 3.01
C ALA A 168 7.71 -13.70 4.07
N GLY A 169 9.01 -13.39 3.98
CA GLY A 169 9.69 -12.41 4.82
C GLY A 169 9.09 -11.01 4.69
N LEU A 170 8.81 -10.56 3.47
CA LEU A 170 8.16 -9.28 3.20
C LEU A 170 6.76 -9.20 3.83
N LEU A 171 5.96 -10.26 3.78
CA LEU A 171 4.65 -10.27 4.45
C LEU A 171 4.77 -10.08 5.98
N VAL A 172 5.79 -10.69 6.60
CA VAL A 172 6.10 -10.49 8.02
C VAL A 172 6.54 -9.05 8.31
N HIS A 173 7.35 -8.47 7.42
CA HIS A 173 7.80 -7.08 7.51
C HIS A 173 6.60 -6.13 7.53
N GLU A 174 5.72 -6.23 6.54
CA GLU A 174 4.56 -5.33 6.40
C GLU A 174 3.51 -5.55 7.51
N ALA A 175 3.35 -6.78 7.99
CA ALA A 175 2.51 -7.04 9.17
C ALA A 175 3.07 -6.36 10.43
N THR A 176 4.40 -6.19 10.54
CA THR A 176 5.03 -5.48 11.66
C THR A 176 4.71 -3.97 11.62
N HIS A 177 4.68 -3.35 10.44
CA HIS A 177 4.10 -1.99 10.30
C HIS A 177 2.66 -1.93 10.79
N GLY A 178 1.85 -2.93 10.48
CA GLY A 178 0.47 -3.02 10.97
C GLY A 178 0.35 -3.19 12.50
N VAL A 179 1.33 -3.80 13.16
CA VAL A 179 1.42 -3.83 14.63
C VAL A 179 1.74 -2.43 15.18
N MET A 180 2.67 -1.69 14.56
CA MET A 180 3.03 -0.34 14.99
C MET A 180 1.85 0.64 14.83
N ASP A 181 1.12 0.58 13.70
CA ASP A 181 -0.10 1.38 13.48
C ASP A 181 -1.19 1.05 14.52
N ALA A 182 -1.38 -0.23 14.84
CA ALA A 182 -2.35 -0.65 15.85
C ALA A 182 -2.02 -0.08 17.24
N LYS A 183 -0.73 0.06 17.55
CA LYS A 183 -0.22 0.69 18.78
C LYS A 183 -0.17 2.22 18.72
N LYS A 184 -0.68 2.84 17.63
CA LYS A 184 -0.66 4.29 17.41
C LYS A 184 0.74 4.90 17.40
N ILE A 185 1.76 4.11 17.08
CA ILE A 185 3.12 4.61 16.92
C ILE A 185 3.18 5.29 15.53
N PRO A 186 3.42 6.62 15.47
CA PRO A 186 3.38 7.34 14.21
C PRO A 186 4.55 6.93 13.31
N TYR A 187 4.27 6.79 12.01
CA TYR A 187 5.29 6.58 10.99
C TYR A 187 5.75 7.92 10.40
N ASP A 188 6.34 8.77 11.24
CA ASP A 188 6.92 10.06 10.87
C ASP A 188 8.43 9.96 10.58
N LYS A 189 9.09 11.09 10.31
CA LYS A 189 10.53 11.13 9.99
C LYS A 189 11.41 10.68 11.17
N ALA A 190 11.04 11.02 12.41
CA ALA A 190 11.82 10.71 13.60
C ALA A 190 11.72 9.22 13.97
N MET A 191 10.52 8.63 13.84
CA MET A 191 10.27 7.24 14.21
C MET A 191 10.59 6.23 13.11
N ARG A 192 10.74 6.66 11.84
CA ARG A 192 10.97 5.77 10.69
C ARG A 192 12.10 4.79 10.88
N LEU A 193 13.31 5.28 11.13
CA LEU A 193 14.51 4.46 11.33
C LEU A 193 14.25 3.32 12.32
N ARG A 194 13.67 3.68 13.46
CA ARG A 194 13.38 2.75 14.55
C ARG A 194 12.32 1.73 14.13
N ILE A 195 11.28 2.16 13.42
CA ILE A 195 10.23 1.26 12.92
C ILE A 195 10.78 0.30 11.86
N GLU A 196 11.51 0.80 10.86
CA GLU A 196 12.13 -0.02 9.81
C GLU A 196 13.12 -1.03 10.38
N TYR A 197 13.97 -0.60 11.32
CA TYR A 197 14.87 -1.48 12.06
C TYR A 197 14.10 -2.61 12.75
N LEU A 198 12.98 -2.30 13.43
CA LEU A 198 12.14 -3.32 14.07
C LEU A 198 11.46 -4.25 13.05
N CYS A 199 10.97 -3.72 11.92
CA CYS A 199 10.37 -4.52 10.85
C CYS A 199 11.41 -5.48 10.25
N ARG A 200 12.61 -4.99 9.90
CA ARG A 200 13.74 -5.81 9.45
C ARG A 200 14.19 -6.84 10.48
N LYS A 201 14.22 -6.48 11.76
CA LYS A 201 14.55 -7.42 12.84
C LYS A 201 13.53 -8.55 12.95
N GLU A 202 12.23 -8.26 12.82
CA GLU A 202 11.19 -9.29 12.84
C GLU A 202 11.19 -10.18 11.59
N GLU A 203 11.52 -9.62 10.42
CA GLU A 203 11.75 -10.31 9.15
C GLU A 203 12.96 -11.25 9.24
N ARG A 204 14.14 -10.75 9.66
CA ARG A 204 15.35 -11.55 9.89
C ARG A 204 15.12 -12.70 10.87
N ARG A 205 14.40 -12.46 11.97
CA ARG A 205 14.05 -13.52 12.93
C ARG A 205 13.17 -14.61 12.32
N PHE A 206 12.30 -14.27 11.36
CA PHE A 206 11.51 -15.26 10.63
C PHE A 206 12.40 -16.03 9.65
N LEU A 207 13.19 -15.32 8.85
CA LEU A 207 14.06 -15.93 7.84
C LEU A 207 15.13 -16.83 8.46
N ASN A 208 15.75 -16.42 9.57
CA ASN A 208 16.66 -17.27 10.34
C ASN A 208 16.02 -18.57 10.82
N ARG A 209 14.69 -18.62 11.00
CA ARG A 209 14.00 -19.84 11.39
C ARG A 209 13.77 -20.78 10.22
N ILE A 210 13.48 -20.26 9.02
CA ILE A 210 13.08 -21.09 7.88
C ILE A 210 14.24 -21.43 6.95
N CYS A 211 15.19 -20.52 6.78
CA CYS A 211 16.37 -20.68 5.93
C CYS A 211 17.42 -19.66 6.39
N PRO A 212 18.33 -20.03 7.32
CA PRO A 212 19.41 -19.15 7.76
C PRO A 212 20.25 -18.60 6.59
N ALA A 213 20.47 -19.41 5.55
CA ALA A 213 21.16 -18.99 4.34
C ALA A 213 20.47 -17.81 3.62
N ALA A 214 19.16 -17.64 3.80
CA ALA A 214 18.43 -16.52 3.21
C ALA A 214 18.73 -15.16 3.88
N LEU A 215 19.43 -15.13 5.02
CA LEU A 215 19.80 -13.87 5.69
C LEU A 215 20.76 -13.00 4.89
N SER A 216 21.58 -13.59 4.01
CA SER A 216 22.49 -12.87 3.11
C SER A 216 21.74 -12.10 2.01
N LEU A 217 20.46 -12.41 1.79
CA LEU A 217 19.64 -11.88 0.70
C LEU A 217 18.87 -10.62 1.08
N ILE A 218 18.66 -10.43 2.38
CA ILE A 218 18.04 -9.20 2.86
C ILE A 218 19.14 -8.15 2.85
N ALA A 219 18.84 -6.99 2.26
CA ALA A 219 19.69 -5.82 2.37
C ALA A 219 20.16 -5.62 3.82
N ALA A 220 21.39 -5.12 3.97
CA ALA A 220 21.91 -4.69 5.26
C ALA A 220 20.91 -3.78 5.98
N GLU A 221 21.06 -3.66 7.31
CA GLU A 221 20.19 -2.78 8.10
C GLU A 221 20.10 -1.40 7.44
N PRO A 222 18.89 -0.83 7.28
CA PRO A 222 18.71 0.42 6.56
C PRO A 222 19.53 1.51 7.25
N ASP A 223 20.46 2.10 6.52
CA ASP A 223 21.25 3.24 6.98
C ASP A 223 20.47 4.56 6.85
N GLU A 224 20.97 5.62 7.50
CA GLU A 224 20.36 6.94 7.45
C GLU A 224 20.38 7.53 6.03
N GLU A 225 21.35 7.16 5.19
CA GLU A 225 21.50 7.69 3.84
C GLU A 225 20.40 7.18 2.90
N TRP A 226 20.13 5.88 2.91
CA TRP A 226 19.05 5.24 2.17
C TRP A 226 17.71 5.89 2.53
N LEU A 227 17.46 6.12 3.82
CA LEU A 227 16.24 6.80 4.25
C LEU A 227 16.17 8.26 3.84
N ARG A 228 17.28 8.98 3.91
CA ARG A 228 17.36 10.37 3.45
C ARG A 228 17.01 10.46 1.97
N ARG A 229 17.52 9.54 1.14
CA ARG A 229 17.19 9.45 -0.30
C ARG A 229 15.72 9.12 -0.52
N TYR A 230 15.23 8.05 0.11
CA TYR A 230 13.83 7.61 -0.05
C TYR A 230 12.81 8.67 0.39
N TRP A 231 13.11 9.46 1.44
CA TRP A 231 12.24 10.55 1.91
C TRP A 231 12.56 11.94 1.33
N ASN A 232 13.53 12.07 0.42
CA ASN A 232 13.63 13.24 -0.43
C ASN A 232 12.50 13.18 -1.47
N ARG A 233 11.47 14.02 -1.31
CA ARG A 233 10.29 14.04 -2.19
C ARG A 233 10.65 14.20 -3.67
N LYS A 234 11.72 14.93 -4.00
CA LYS A 234 12.18 15.09 -5.39
C LYS A 234 12.78 13.79 -5.91
N GLU A 235 13.61 13.11 -5.11
CA GLU A 235 14.21 11.83 -5.48
C GLU A 235 13.15 10.73 -5.57
N TYR A 236 12.24 10.61 -4.60
CA TYR A 236 11.13 9.66 -4.67
C TYR A 236 10.25 9.91 -5.91
N ALA A 237 9.96 11.16 -6.25
CA ALA A 237 9.20 11.48 -7.45
C ALA A 237 9.96 11.09 -8.74
N LYS A 238 11.28 11.25 -8.76
CA LYS A 238 12.15 10.78 -9.84
C LYS A 238 12.09 9.25 -9.98
N MET A 239 12.34 8.52 -8.89
CA MET A 239 12.26 7.05 -8.87
C MET A 239 10.88 6.54 -9.29
N TRP A 240 9.80 7.20 -8.84
CA TRP A 240 8.45 6.85 -9.25
C TRP A 240 8.21 7.08 -10.74
N LYS A 241 8.72 8.19 -11.30
CA LYS A 241 8.61 8.48 -12.73
C LYS A 241 9.35 7.45 -13.57
N GLU A 242 10.56 7.08 -13.15
CA GLU A 242 11.37 6.03 -13.77
C GLU A 242 10.63 4.69 -13.71
N ARG A 243 10.17 4.29 -12.52
CA ARG A 243 9.39 3.05 -12.34
C ARG A 243 8.15 2.99 -13.23
N MET A 244 7.40 4.09 -13.33
CA MET A 244 6.22 4.13 -14.19
C MET A 244 6.55 4.11 -15.68
N LYS A 245 7.75 4.56 -16.08
CA LYS A 245 8.25 4.40 -17.46
C LYS A 245 8.48 2.91 -17.75
N ASP A 246 9.13 2.21 -16.83
CA ASP A 246 9.40 0.77 -16.97
C ASP A 246 8.11 -0.03 -17.05
N VAL A 247 7.15 0.23 -16.15
CA VAL A 247 5.82 -0.44 -16.16
C VAL A 247 5.10 -0.23 -17.50
N ARG A 248 5.17 0.97 -18.07
CA ARG A 248 4.57 1.26 -19.38
C ARG A 248 5.29 0.52 -20.50
N GLN A 249 6.63 0.50 -20.48
CA GLN A 249 7.43 -0.23 -21.47
C GLN A 249 7.13 -1.73 -21.42
N SER A 250 7.14 -2.35 -20.23
CA SER A 250 6.76 -3.76 -20.06
C SER A 250 5.32 -4.04 -20.49
N ALA A 251 4.40 -3.09 -20.30
CA ALA A 251 3.03 -3.22 -20.79
C ALA A 251 2.94 -3.18 -22.31
N SER A 252 3.70 -2.29 -22.97
CA SER A 252 3.79 -2.23 -24.42
C SER A 252 4.38 -3.52 -25.01
N SER A 253 5.51 -4.00 -24.49
CA SER A 253 6.11 -5.26 -24.95
C SER A 253 5.17 -6.46 -24.74
N ASN A 254 4.43 -6.51 -23.63
CA ASN A 254 3.42 -7.53 -23.42
C ASN A 254 2.25 -7.42 -24.41
N ALA A 255 1.81 -6.21 -24.76
CA ALA A 255 0.77 -6.01 -25.77
C ALA A 255 1.25 -6.53 -27.14
N ASP A 256 2.49 -6.23 -27.52
CA ASP A 256 3.08 -6.71 -28.77
C ASP A 256 3.15 -8.24 -28.81
N HIS A 257 3.58 -8.89 -27.72
CA HIS A 257 3.57 -10.36 -27.61
C HIS A 257 2.17 -10.97 -27.65
N VAL A 258 1.15 -10.30 -27.07
CA VAL A 258 -0.25 -10.75 -27.17
C VAL A 258 -0.74 -10.64 -28.61
N TRP A 259 -0.47 -9.52 -29.29
CA TRP A 259 -0.85 -9.33 -30.69
C TRP A 259 -0.17 -10.33 -31.62
N GLU A 260 1.11 -10.64 -31.42
CA GLU A 260 1.80 -11.62 -32.26
C GLU A 260 1.23 -13.04 -32.05
N ARG A 261 0.89 -13.44 -30.81
CA ARG A 261 0.19 -14.71 -30.55
C ARG A 261 -1.18 -14.78 -31.23
N LEU A 262 -1.93 -13.67 -31.27
CA LEU A 262 -3.23 -13.62 -31.97
C LEU A 262 -3.06 -13.71 -33.49
N ARG A 263 -2.05 -13.01 -34.06
CA ARG A 263 -1.72 -13.11 -35.49
C ARG A 263 -1.33 -14.54 -35.86
N GLU A 264 -0.49 -15.18 -35.08
CA GLU A 264 -0.07 -16.57 -35.31
C GLU A 264 -1.26 -17.54 -35.24
N LYS A 265 -2.15 -17.37 -34.26
CA LYS A 265 -3.41 -18.14 -34.19
C LYS A 265 -4.28 -17.92 -35.42
N ALA A 266 -4.41 -16.68 -35.91
CA ALA A 266 -5.17 -16.37 -37.11
C ALA A 266 -4.56 -16.98 -38.38
N ARG A 267 -3.22 -16.97 -38.53
CA ARG A 267 -2.50 -17.65 -39.62
C ARG A 267 -2.79 -19.15 -39.61
N ARG A 268 -2.73 -19.81 -38.45
CA ARG A 268 -3.04 -21.25 -38.32
C ARG A 268 -4.48 -21.58 -38.68
N ILE A 269 -5.45 -20.76 -38.25
CA ILE A 269 -6.87 -20.94 -38.64
C ILE A 269 -7.03 -20.80 -40.15
N ARG A 270 -6.41 -19.78 -40.77
CA ARG A 270 -6.48 -19.57 -42.22
C ARG A 270 -5.84 -20.73 -43.00
N ALA A 271 -4.68 -21.21 -42.56
CA ALA A 271 -3.99 -22.35 -43.18
C ALA A 271 -4.82 -23.64 -43.08
N GLY A 272 -5.46 -23.90 -41.93
CA GLY A 272 -6.33 -25.07 -41.74
C GLY A 272 -7.66 -24.99 -42.47
N LEU A 273 -8.13 -23.80 -42.84
CA LEU A 273 -9.30 -23.61 -43.72
C LEU A 273 -8.93 -23.90 -45.18
N LEU A 274 -7.74 -23.46 -45.63
CA LEU A 274 -7.26 -23.69 -47.00
C LEU A 274 -6.87 -25.15 -47.27
N SER A 275 -6.60 -25.95 -46.24
CA SER A 275 -6.29 -27.39 -46.40
C SER A 275 -7.54 -28.30 -46.44
N ARG A 276 -8.74 -27.73 -46.43
CA ARG A 276 -10.03 -28.46 -46.45
C ARG A 276 -10.83 -28.22 -47.75
N GLU A 277 -10.28 -27.44 -48.67
CA GLU A 277 -10.78 -27.26 -50.04
C GLU A 277 -10.02 -28.20 -50.99
#